data_AF-X6G7Z8-F1
#
_entry.id   AF-X6G7Z8-F1
#
_cell.length_a   1.000
_cell.length_b   1.000
_cell.length_c   1.000
_cell.angle_alpha   90.00
_cell.angle_beta   90.00
_cell.angle_gamma   90.00
#
_symmetry.space_group_name_H-M   'P 1'
#
loop_
_entity.id
_entity.type
_entity.pdbx_description
1 polymer ?
#
loop_
_entity_poly.entity_id
_entity_poly.type
_entity_poly.pdbx_seq_one_letter_code
_entity_poly.pdbx_strand_id
1 'polypeptide(L)'
;MLSGLEAAFFYLFAFVAVASAFMVISSRNPVHSVLFLILTFFNAAGLFMLTGAEFLAMILLVVYVGAVMVLFLFVVMMLDVDFAEMKEGALQYAPIGALVGLILAAELIVVLGGYTFAPQLASTVSKPIPDLAARTNTAALGDILYTDYLYYFQISGLILLVAMIGAIVLTLRHKEGVKRQSIAAQVGRTPATGMEIRKVKSGEGL
;
A
#
# COMPACT_ATOMS: atom_id res chain seq x y z
N MET A 1 7.18 32.91 1.54
CA MET A 1 7.36 32.66 0.10
C MET A 1 8.59 31.78 -0.03
N LEU A 2 8.50 30.62 -0.69
CA LEU A 2 9.64 29.71 -0.83
C LEU A 2 10.82 30.48 -1.42
N SER A 3 11.97 30.44 -0.75
CA SER A 3 13.19 31.06 -1.24
C SER A 3 13.63 30.34 -2.53
N GLY A 4 14.33 31.02 -3.45
CA GLY A 4 14.53 30.54 -4.82
C GLY A 4 15.07 29.09 -4.93
N LEU A 5 15.90 28.66 -3.97
CA LEU A 5 16.43 27.30 -3.92
C LEU A 5 15.38 26.27 -3.48
N GLU A 6 14.60 26.55 -2.44
CA GLU A 6 13.50 25.69 -1.98
C GLU A 6 12.42 25.55 -3.05
N ALA A 7 12.10 26.64 -3.74
CA ALA A 7 11.15 26.62 -4.85
C ALA A 7 11.65 25.76 -6.02
N ALA A 8 12.95 25.84 -6.35
CA ALA A 8 13.55 25.01 -7.39
C ALA A 8 13.47 23.52 -7.05
N PHE A 9 13.83 23.12 -5.82
CA PHE A 9 13.70 21.73 -5.38
C PHE A 9 12.25 21.26 -5.33
N PHE A 10 11.31 22.13 -4.91
CA PHE A 10 9.89 21.83 -4.93
C PHE A 10 9.41 21.49 -6.35
N TYR A 11 9.67 22.36 -7.33
CA TYR A 11 9.25 22.11 -8.71
C TYR A 11 9.95 20.91 -9.33
N LEU A 12 11.22 20.67 -9.01
CA LEU A 12 11.96 19.48 -9.44
C LEU A 12 11.29 18.19 -8.94
N PHE A 13 11.09 18.07 -7.62
CA PHE A 13 10.48 16.88 -7.04
C PHE A 13 9.02 16.71 -7.49
N ALA A 14 8.26 17.80 -7.59
CA ALA A 14 6.88 17.76 -8.07
C ALA A 14 6.80 17.29 -9.53
N PHE A 15 7.65 17.83 -10.42
CA PHE A 15 7.69 17.43 -11.82
C PHE A 15 8.06 15.96 -11.97
N VAL A 16 9.11 15.50 -11.29
CA VAL A 16 9.54 14.10 -11.35
C VAL A 16 8.48 13.17 -10.75
N ALA A 17 7.80 13.56 -9.66
CA ALA A 17 6.70 12.79 -9.08
C ALA A 17 5.53 12.62 -10.06
N VAL A 18 5.10 13.69 -10.73
CA VAL A 18 4.00 13.60 -11.72
C VAL A 18 4.41 12.79 -12.95
N ALA A 19 5.62 13.02 -13.48
CA ALA A 19 6.13 12.27 -14.63
C ALA A 19 6.27 10.77 -14.33
N SER A 20 6.77 10.43 -13.13
CA SER A 20 6.88 9.04 -12.69
C SER A 20 5.52 8.40 -12.47
N ALA A 21 4.57 9.09 -11.81
CA ALA A 21 3.19 8.63 -11.65
C ALA A 21 2.50 8.33 -12.99
N PHE A 22 2.72 9.18 -14.01
CA PHE A 22 2.24 8.90 -15.36
C PHE A 22 2.86 7.63 -15.95
N MET A 23 4.17 7.45 -15.79
CA MET A 23 4.89 6.25 -16.25
C MET A 23 4.43 4.97 -15.55
N VAL A 24 4.01 5.01 -14.28
CA VAL A 24 3.43 3.85 -13.58
C VAL A 24 2.25 3.26 -14.34
N ILE A 25 1.34 4.13 -14.81
CA ILE A 25 0.10 3.75 -15.48
C ILE A 25 0.35 3.43 -16.96
N SER A 26 1.22 4.19 -17.62
CA SER A 26 1.52 4.02 -19.05
C SER A 26 2.40 2.79 -19.33
N SER A 27 3.22 2.35 -18.38
CA SER A 27 4.12 1.21 -18.54
C SER A 27 3.36 -0.09 -18.83
N ARG A 28 3.92 -0.91 -19.73
CA ARG A 28 3.40 -2.25 -20.06
C ARG A 28 4.00 -3.34 -19.19
N ASN A 29 5.24 -3.16 -18.73
CA ASN A 29 5.91 -4.11 -17.86
C ASN A 29 5.62 -3.74 -16.39
N PRO A 30 4.94 -4.61 -15.63
CA PRO A 30 4.65 -4.38 -14.22
C PRO A 30 5.88 -4.04 -13.37
N VAL A 31 7.03 -4.65 -13.63
CA VAL A 31 8.27 -4.38 -12.88
C VAL A 31 8.70 -2.93 -13.08
N HIS A 32 8.64 -2.41 -14.32
CA HIS A 32 8.92 -1.00 -14.59
C HIS A 32 7.89 -0.08 -13.93
N SER A 33 6.60 -0.45 -13.95
CA SER A 33 5.56 0.31 -13.27
C SER A 33 5.84 0.45 -11.77
N VAL A 34 6.27 -0.62 -11.10
CA VAL A 34 6.59 -0.57 -9.66
C VAL A 34 7.85 0.24 -9.38
N LEU A 35 8.88 0.16 -10.22
CA LEU A 35 10.08 1.00 -10.08
C LEU A 35 9.75 2.50 -10.22
N PHE A 36 8.88 2.89 -11.15
CA PHE A 36 8.40 4.26 -11.25
C PHE A 36 7.54 4.68 -10.05
N LEU A 37 6.81 3.75 -9.44
CA LEU A 37 6.03 4.03 -8.24
C LEU A 37 6.93 4.28 -7.03
N ILE A 38 8.01 3.50 -6.88
CA ILE A 38 9.06 3.75 -5.87
C ILE A 38 9.66 5.14 -6.07
N LEU A 39 9.99 5.51 -7.31
CA LEU A 39 10.49 6.84 -7.63
C LEU A 39 9.48 7.94 -7.25
N THR A 40 8.18 7.71 -7.49
CA THR A 40 7.11 8.64 -7.12
C THR A 40 7.08 8.88 -5.62
N PHE A 41 7.09 7.81 -4.81
CA PHE A 41 7.07 7.91 -3.34
C PHE A 41 8.35 8.53 -2.78
N PHE A 42 9.50 8.28 -3.39
CA PHE A 42 10.75 8.94 -3.00
C PHE A 42 10.68 10.46 -3.21
N ASN A 43 10.18 10.91 -4.36
CA ASN A 43 9.99 12.34 -4.63
C ASN A 43 8.93 12.95 -3.70
N ALA A 44 7.85 12.23 -3.40
CA ALA A 44 6.85 12.66 -2.43
C ALA A 44 7.41 12.80 -1.00
N ALA A 45 8.32 11.91 -0.58
CA ALA A 45 9.04 12.05 0.69
C ALA A 45 9.90 13.32 0.71
N GLY A 46 10.57 13.63 -0.41
CA GLY A 46 11.28 14.89 -0.60
C GLY A 46 10.38 16.11 -0.46
N LEU A 47 9.18 16.08 -1.05
CA LEU A 47 8.18 17.14 -0.90
C LEU A 47 7.72 17.29 0.56
N PHE A 48 7.47 16.19 1.28
CA PHE A 48 7.13 16.25 2.71
C PHE A 48 8.27 16.84 3.55
N MET A 49 9.51 16.50 3.23
CA MET A 49 10.69 17.07 3.90
C MET A 49 10.76 18.59 3.69
N LEU A 50 10.51 19.09 2.47
CA LEU A 50 10.46 20.52 2.18
C LEU A 50 9.34 21.25 2.93
N THR A 51 8.23 20.58 3.21
CA THR A 51 7.12 21.15 4.01
C THR A 51 7.35 21.10 5.52
N GLY A 52 8.46 20.51 5.99
CA GLY A 52 8.78 20.35 7.42
C GLY A 52 8.13 19.13 8.08
N ALA A 53 7.55 18.21 7.31
CA ALA A 53 6.90 16.99 7.79
C ALA A 53 7.89 15.80 7.80
N GLU A 54 8.98 15.94 8.57
CA GLU A 54 10.09 14.98 8.61
C GLU A 54 9.66 13.56 9.01
N PHE A 55 8.81 13.42 10.02
CA PHE A 55 8.34 12.11 10.49
C PHE A 55 7.55 11.39 9.39
N LEU A 56 6.64 12.10 8.72
CA LEU A 56 5.81 11.53 7.66
C LEU A 56 6.65 11.15 6.44
N ALA A 57 7.64 11.98 6.08
CA ALA A 57 8.60 11.67 5.01
C ALA A 57 9.36 10.37 5.29
N MET A 58 9.85 10.19 6.52
CA MET A 58 10.59 8.99 6.91
C MET A 58 9.70 7.74 6.93
N ILE A 59 8.47 7.83 7.43
CA ILE A 59 7.51 6.72 7.40
C ILE A 59 7.12 6.34 5.97
N LEU A 60 6.98 7.32 5.06
CA LEU A 60 6.73 7.06 3.64
C LEU A 60 7.85 6.23 3.02
N LEU A 61 9.11 6.52 3.34
CA LEU A 61 10.24 5.73 2.86
C LEU A 61 10.31 4.34 3.52
N VAL A 62 10.17 4.24 4.84
CA VAL A 62 10.33 2.95 5.54
C VAL A 62 9.19 1.98 5.20
N VAL A 63 7.94 2.45 5.27
CA VAL A 63 6.77 1.59 5.13
C VAL A 63 6.39 1.40 3.66
N TYR A 64 6.16 2.49 2.93
CA TYR A 64 5.69 2.36 1.55
C TYR A 64 6.80 1.92 0.62
N VAL A 65 7.92 2.63 0.57
CA VAL A 65 9.04 2.24 -0.31
C VAL A 65 9.74 0.98 0.19
N GLY A 66 10.05 0.90 1.48
CA GLY A 66 10.83 -0.19 2.06
C GLY A 66 10.08 -1.51 2.17
N ALA A 67 8.93 -1.53 2.84
CA ALA A 67 8.19 -2.79 3.07
C ALA A 67 7.23 -3.13 1.93
N VAL A 68 6.31 -2.21 1.60
CA VAL A 68 5.18 -2.51 0.71
C VAL A 68 5.63 -2.65 -0.74
N MET A 69 6.37 -1.68 -1.29
CA MET A 69 6.80 -1.73 -2.69
C MET A 69 7.80 -2.85 -2.97
N VAL A 70 8.70 -3.16 -2.03
CA VAL A 70 9.62 -4.29 -2.18
C VAL A 70 8.86 -5.62 -2.17
N LEU A 71 7.88 -5.81 -1.28
CA LEU A 71 7.01 -6.98 -1.32
C LEU A 71 6.27 -7.06 -2.65
N PHE A 72 5.77 -5.94 -3.15
CA PHE A 72 5.06 -5.87 -4.43
C PHE A 72 5.98 -6.23 -5.60
N LEU A 73 7.25 -5.79 -5.60
CA LEU A 73 8.26 -6.19 -6.58
C LEU A 73 8.47 -7.71 -6.59
N PHE A 74 8.60 -8.34 -5.42
CA PHE A 74 8.73 -9.80 -5.33
C PHE A 74 7.50 -10.51 -5.90
N VAL A 75 6.30 -10.07 -5.52
CA VAL A 75 5.04 -10.66 -5.99
C VAL A 75 4.92 -10.54 -7.51
N VAL A 76 5.15 -9.34 -8.04
CA VAL A 76 5.04 -9.07 -9.48
C VAL A 76 6.11 -9.83 -10.28
N MET A 77 7.31 -10.04 -9.74
CA MET A 77 8.35 -10.80 -10.42
C MET A 77 8.12 -12.31 -10.37
N MET A 78 7.52 -12.83 -9.29
CA MET A 78 7.16 -14.25 -9.19
C MET A 78 5.93 -14.62 -10.03
N LEU A 79 5.05 -13.65 -10.30
CA LEU A 79 3.87 -13.82 -11.12
C LEU A 79 4.23 -13.62 -12.61
N ASP A 80 4.32 -14.72 -13.34
CA ASP A 80 4.40 -14.71 -14.80
C ASP A 80 2.98 -14.57 -15.39
N VAL A 81 2.44 -13.35 -15.35
CA VAL A 81 1.09 -13.04 -15.86
C VAL A 81 1.23 -12.24 -17.16
N ASP A 82 0.55 -12.68 -18.21
CA ASP A 82 0.51 -11.96 -19.48
C ASP A 82 -0.45 -10.77 -19.37
N PHE A 83 0.06 -9.66 -18.83
CA PHE A 83 -0.71 -8.42 -18.64
C PHE A 83 -1.09 -7.73 -19.97
N ALA A 84 -0.63 -8.23 -21.12
CA ALA A 84 -1.01 -7.71 -22.42
C ALA A 84 -2.46 -8.08 -22.77
N GLU A 85 -2.90 -9.30 -22.48
CA GLU A 85 -4.30 -9.74 -22.68
C GLU A 85 -5.27 -9.01 -21.73
N MET A 86 -4.84 -8.71 -20.49
CA MET A 86 -5.65 -7.96 -19.51
C MET A 86 -5.94 -6.50 -19.92
N LYS A 87 -5.18 -5.92 -20.86
CA LYS A 87 -5.43 -4.56 -21.37
C LYS A 87 -6.36 -4.56 -22.60
N GLU A 88 -6.76 -5.71 -23.12
CA GLU A 88 -7.82 -5.78 -24.14
C GLU A 88 -9.14 -5.29 -23.54
N GLY A 89 -9.71 -4.22 -24.12
CA GLY A 89 -10.93 -3.59 -23.61
C GLY A 89 -10.73 -2.36 -22.71
N ALA A 90 -9.50 -2.00 -22.34
CA ALA A 90 -9.23 -0.76 -21.56
C ALA A 90 -9.71 0.51 -22.30
N LEU A 91 -9.63 0.51 -23.64
CA LEU A 91 -10.12 1.59 -24.50
C LEU A 91 -11.65 1.76 -24.44
N GLN A 92 -12.41 0.72 -24.07
CA GLN A 92 -13.87 0.83 -23.94
C GLN A 92 -14.28 1.69 -22.73
N TYR A 93 -13.43 1.76 -21.70
CA TYR A 93 -13.65 2.59 -20.51
C TYR A 93 -12.98 3.97 -20.60
N ALA A 94 -12.21 4.24 -21.66
CA ALA A 94 -11.60 5.55 -21.92
C ALA A 94 -12.56 6.75 -21.85
N PRO A 95 -13.81 6.71 -22.39
CA PRO A 95 -14.72 7.85 -22.30
C PRO A 95 -15.16 8.14 -20.85
N ILE A 96 -15.34 7.10 -20.03
CA ILE A 96 -15.69 7.25 -18.61
C ILE A 96 -14.49 7.83 -17.84
N GLY A 97 -13.28 7.31 -18.10
CA GLY A 97 -12.05 7.86 -17.52
C GLY A 97 -11.82 9.34 -17.90
N ALA A 98 -12.10 9.70 -19.16
CA ALA A 98 -12.00 11.07 -19.64
C ALA A 98 -13.02 11.99 -18.95
N LEU A 99 -14.26 11.54 -18.75
CA LEU A 99 -15.28 12.28 -18.02
C LEU A 99 -14.85 12.56 -16.57
N VAL A 100 -14.38 11.53 -15.85
CA VAL A 100 -13.88 11.70 -14.47
C VAL A 100 -12.66 12.62 -14.43
N GLY A 101 -11.74 12.47 -15.37
CA GLY A 101 -10.58 13.36 -15.51
C GLY A 101 -10.96 14.82 -15.76
N LEU A 102 -11.97 15.06 -16.60
CA LEU A 102 -12.50 16.41 -16.85
C LEU A 102 -13.16 17.02 -15.61
N ILE A 103 -13.91 16.22 -14.84
CA ILE A 103 -14.52 16.68 -13.58
C ILE A 103 -13.41 17.09 -12.60
N LEU A 104 -12.39 16.25 -12.40
CA LEU A 104 -11.27 16.58 -11.52
C LEU A 104 -10.48 17.80 -12.02
N ALA A 105 -10.29 17.94 -13.33
CA ALA A 105 -9.63 19.12 -13.90
C ALA A 105 -10.47 20.39 -13.67
N ALA A 106 -11.79 20.33 -13.83
CA ALA A 106 -12.69 21.43 -13.54
C ALA A 106 -12.65 21.81 -12.04
N GLU A 107 -12.64 20.82 -11.15
CA GLU A 107 -12.50 21.02 -9.71
C GLU A 107 -11.19 21.72 -9.36
N LEU A 108 -10.06 21.28 -9.94
CA LEU A 108 -8.76 21.94 -9.77
C LEU A 108 -8.77 23.39 -10.26
N ILE A 109 -9.40 23.67 -11.40
CA ILE A 109 -9.54 25.04 -11.93
C ILE A 109 -10.37 25.90 -10.97
N VAL A 110 -11.48 25.37 -10.44
CA VAL A 110 -12.32 26.08 -9.47
C VAL A 110 -11.59 26.33 -8.16
N VAL A 111 -10.81 25.37 -7.66
CA VAL A 111 -10.02 25.54 -6.43
C VAL A 111 -8.93 26.59 -6.64
N LEU A 112 -8.15 26.49 -7.72
CA LEU A 112 -7.07 27.43 -8.04
C LEU A 112 -7.61 28.83 -8.35
N GLY A 113 -8.72 28.93 -9.07
CA GLY A 113 -9.42 30.18 -9.35
C GLY A 113 -10.16 30.75 -8.14
N GLY A 114 -10.68 29.91 -7.26
CA GLY A 114 -11.39 30.34 -6.03
C GLY A 114 -10.52 31.20 -5.12
N TYR A 115 -9.21 30.96 -5.10
CA TYR A 115 -8.26 31.81 -4.37
C TYR A 115 -8.14 33.23 -4.93
N THR A 116 -8.51 33.48 -6.20
CA THR A 116 -8.55 34.84 -6.77
C THR A 116 -9.88 35.54 -6.48
N PHE A 117 -10.98 34.80 -6.37
CA PHE A 117 -12.32 35.34 -6.11
C PHE A 117 -12.62 35.56 -4.63
N ALA A 118 -11.97 34.84 -3.72
CA ALA A 118 -12.17 34.97 -2.27
C ALA A 118 -10.83 34.93 -1.50
N PRO A 119 -10.06 36.03 -1.51
CA PRO A 119 -8.73 36.09 -0.91
C PRO A 119 -8.71 35.86 0.61
N GLN A 120 -9.83 36.03 1.31
CA GLN A 120 -9.94 35.72 2.74
C GLN A 120 -9.81 34.20 3.05
N LEU A 121 -10.08 33.31 2.09
CA LEU A 121 -9.85 31.87 2.27
C LEU A 121 -8.35 31.52 2.25
N ALA A 122 -7.54 32.28 1.51
CA ALA A 122 -6.09 32.08 1.44
C ALA A 122 -5.38 32.49 2.75
N SER A 123 -5.90 33.49 3.47
CA SER A 123 -5.35 33.92 4.77
C SER A 123 -5.67 32.98 5.92
N THR A 124 -6.58 32.01 5.73
CA THR A 124 -7.00 31.05 6.75
C THR A 124 -6.36 29.68 6.57
N VAL A 125 -5.28 29.59 5.77
CA VAL A 125 -4.43 28.40 5.74
C VAL A 125 -3.58 28.40 7.01
N SER A 126 -4.21 28.03 8.12
CA SER A 126 -3.52 27.70 9.36
C SER A 126 -2.47 26.65 9.04
N LYS A 127 -1.19 26.99 9.17
CA LYS A 127 -0.11 26.01 9.20
C LYS A 127 -0.11 25.43 10.62
N PRO A 128 -0.73 24.26 10.85
CA PRO A 128 -0.89 23.74 12.21
C PRO A 128 0.42 23.14 12.73
N ILE A 129 1.47 23.15 11.90
CA ILE A 129 2.77 22.61 12.23
C ILE A 129 3.47 23.61 13.17
N PRO A 130 3.74 23.24 14.43
CA PRO A 130 4.50 24.08 15.33
C PRO A 130 5.90 24.31 14.75
N ASP A 131 6.50 25.44 15.10
CA ASP A 131 7.88 25.72 14.72
C ASP A 131 8.80 24.58 15.22
N LEU A 132 9.69 24.08 14.36
CA LEU A 132 10.65 23.03 14.69
C LEU A 132 11.53 23.41 15.89
N ALA A 133 11.77 24.72 16.10
CA ALA A 133 12.48 25.23 17.26
C ALA A 133 11.73 25.05 18.58
N ALA A 134 10.40 24.97 18.54
CA ALA A 134 9.56 24.80 19.71
C ALA A 134 9.29 23.31 20.00
N ARG A 135 9.03 22.50 18.97
CA ARG A 135 8.70 21.09 19.13
C ARG A 135 8.95 20.28 17.86
N THR A 136 9.50 19.07 18.02
CA THR A 136 9.66 18.13 16.90
C THR A 136 8.31 17.62 16.40
N ASN A 137 8.22 17.38 15.09
CA ASN A 137 6.97 16.92 14.47
C ASN A 137 6.52 15.56 15.04
N THR A 138 7.47 14.66 15.29
CA THR A 138 7.24 13.35 15.93
C THR A 138 6.59 13.47 17.30
N ALA A 139 7.08 14.40 18.14
CA ALA A 139 6.52 14.58 19.48
C ALA A 139 5.11 15.20 19.44
N ALA A 140 4.88 16.16 18.53
CA ALA A 140 3.56 16.76 18.35
C ALA A 140 2.50 15.76 17.85
N LEU A 141 2.88 14.89 16.90
CA LEU A 141 2.02 13.79 16.46
C LEU A 141 1.78 12.75 17.56
N GLY A 142 2.81 12.46 18.36
CA GLY A 142 2.71 11.55 19.51
C GLY A 142 1.64 12.00 20.50
N ASP A 143 1.65 13.26 20.92
CA ASP A 143 0.64 13.79 21.83
C ASP A 143 -0.77 13.54 21.29
N ILE A 144 -1.04 14.04 20.08
CA ILE A 144 -2.37 13.96 19.45
C ILE A 144 -2.83 12.51 19.26
N LEU A 145 -1.93 11.62 18.84
CA LEU A 145 -2.25 10.22 18.59
C LEU A 145 -2.56 9.44 19.87
N TYR A 146 -1.83 9.73 20.95
CA TYR A 146 -1.97 9.02 22.23
C TYR A 146 -2.92 9.67 23.22
N THR A 147 -3.31 10.95 23.05
CA THR A 147 -4.31 11.61 23.90
C THR A 147 -5.67 11.63 23.23
N ASP A 148 -5.78 12.24 22.06
CA ASP A 148 -7.06 12.59 21.46
C ASP A 148 -7.59 11.47 20.56
N TYR A 149 -6.68 10.79 19.84
CA TYR A 149 -7.01 9.76 18.86
C TYR A 149 -6.63 8.34 19.29
N LEU A 150 -6.55 8.10 20.60
CA LEU A 150 -6.17 6.80 21.18
C LEU A 150 -7.03 5.64 20.65
N TYR A 151 -8.34 5.86 20.42
CA TYR A 151 -9.22 4.84 19.86
C TYR A 151 -8.85 4.47 18.41
N TYR A 152 -8.51 5.44 17.55
CA TYR A 152 -8.08 5.16 16.18
C TYR A 152 -6.73 4.43 16.15
N PHE A 153 -5.83 4.75 17.08
CA PHE A 153 -4.58 4.02 17.25
C PHE A 153 -4.83 2.55 17.62
N GLN A 154 -5.72 2.27 18.58
CA GLN A 154 -6.08 0.90 18.96
C GLN A 154 -6.73 0.12 17.81
N ILE A 155 -7.66 0.74 17.09
CA ILE A 155 -8.32 0.13 15.92
C ILE A 155 -7.29 -0.20 14.83
N SER A 156 -6.32 0.68 14.59
CA SER A 156 -5.23 0.43 13.65
C SER A 156 -4.41 -0.82 14.04
N GLY A 157 -4.15 -1.00 15.34
CA GLY A 157 -3.50 -2.22 15.86
C GLY A 157 -4.32 -3.50 15.60
N LEU A 158 -5.65 -3.44 15.77
CA LEU A 158 -6.54 -4.56 15.44
C LEU A 158 -6.55 -4.85 13.94
N ILE A 159 -6.52 -3.82 13.08
CA ILE A 159 -6.43 -3.99 11.63
C ILE A 159 -5.14 -4.73 11.26
N LEU A 160 -4.00 -4.36 11.85
CA LEU A 160 -2.72 -5.05 11.61
C LEU A 160 -2.76 -6.51 12.08
N LEU A 161 -3.38 -6.79 13.21
CA LEU A 161 -3.58 -8.16 13.71
C LEU A 161 -4.41 -8.99 12.72
N VAL A 162 -5.54 -8.44 12.26
CA VAL A 162 -6.41 -9.11 11.28
C VAL A 162 -5.68 -9.32 9.96
N ALA A 163 -4.92 -8.34 9.48
CA ALA A 163 -4.12 -8.45 8.26
C ALA A 163 -3.09 -9.58 8.36
N MET A 164 -2.41 -9.72 9.50
CA MET A 164 -1.46 -10.81 9.76
C MET A 164 -2.15 -12.18 9.75
N ILE A 165 -3.26 -12.31 10.48
CA ILE A 165 -4.04 -13.57 10.52
C ILE A 165 -4.53 -13.92 9.11
N GLY A 166 -5.08 -12.95 8.38
CA GLY A 166 -5.56 -13.12 7.01
C GLY A 166 -4.46 -13.60 6.07
N ALA A 167 -3.29 -12.94 6.09
CA ALA A 167 -2.15 -13.33 5.26
C ALA A 167 -1.67 -14.77 5.57
N ILE A 168 -1.61 -15.16 6.85
CA ILE A 168 -1.21 -16.51 7.26
C ILE A 168 -2.24 -17.55 6.80
N VAL A 169 -3.53 -17.33 7.08
CA VAL A 169 -4.58 -18.30 6.73
C VAL A 169 -4.67 -18.50 5.22
N LEU A 170 -4.51 -17.45 4.42
CA LEU A 170 -4.56 -17.53 2.95
C LEU A 170 -3.34 -18.23 2.35
N THR A 171 -2.17 -18.14 2.98
CA THR A 171 -0.92 -18.72 2.48
C THR A 171 -0.61 -20.11 3.05
N LEU A 172 -1.29 -20.50 4.13
CA LEU A 172 -1.10 -21.79 4.81
C LEU A 172 -1.64 -22.95 3.96
N ARG A 173 -0.78 -23.51 3.12
CA ARG A 173 -1.09 -24.74 2.37
C ARG A 173 -1.05 -25.95 3.28
N HIS A 174 -2.20 -26.60 3.45
CA HIS A 174 -2.26 -27.91 4.09
C HIS A 174 -1.82 -28.98 3.09
N LYS A 175 -0.88 -29.84 3.49
CA LYS A 175 -0.50 -31.01 2.67
C LYS A 175 -1.59 -32.07 2.77
N GLU A 176 -2.29 -32.29 1.67
CA GLU A 176 -3.22 -33.41 1.53
C GLU A 176 -2.44 -34.73 1.53
N GLY A 177 -2.89 -35.72 2.30
CA GLY A 177 -2.24 -37.04 2.42
C GLY A 177 -1.31 -37.23 3.63
N VAL A 178 -1.13 -36.21 4.48
CA VAL A 178 -0.42 -36.40 5.76
C VAL A 178 -1.32 -37.17 6.71
N LYS A 179 -1.01 -38.46 6.95
CA LYS A 179 -1.68 -39.27 7.97
C LYS A 179 -1.41 -38.66 9.35
N ARG A 180 -2.41 -37.99 9.92
CA ARG A 180 -2.34 -37.46 11.29
C ARG A 180 -2.94 -38.47 12.26
N GLN A 181 -2.30 -38.61 13.41
CA GLN A 181 -2.83 -39.41 14.51
C GLN A 181 -4.06 -38.70 15.11
N SER A 182 -5.19 -39.40 15.13
CA SER A 182 -6.34 -39.02 15.95
C SER A 182 -6.35 -39.90 17.20
N ILE A 183 -5.95 -39.34 18.35
CA ILE A 183 -5.88 -40.08 19.61
C ILE A 183 -7.25 -40.62 19.99
N ALA A 184 -8.31 -39.82 19.81
CA ALA A 184 -9.68 -40.23 20.08
C ALA A 184 -10.10 -41.45 19.24
N ALA A 185 -9.79 -41.45 17.94
CA ALA A 185 -10.09 -42.57 17.05
C ALA A 185 -9.26 -43.83 17.38
N GLN A 186 -8.03 -43.67 17.86
CA GLN A 186 -7.16 -44.79 18.21
C GLN A 186 -7.51 -45.44 19.54
N VAL A 187 -7.88 -44.64 20.55
CA VAL A 187 -8.28 -45.14 21.88
C VAL A 187 -9.67 -45.75 21.85
N GLY A 188 -10.60 -45.20 21.04
CA GLY A 188 -11.95 -45.75 20.84
C GLY A 188 -12.02 -47.01 19.98
N ARG A 189 -10.87 -47.60 19.60
CA ARG A 189 -10.80 -48.75 18.71
C ARG A 189 -11.42 -49.99 19.36
N THR A 190 -12.40 -50.58 18.68
CA THR A 190 -12.99 -51.87 19.05
C THR A 190 -12.27 -53.03 18.32
N PRO A 191 -12.40 -54.29 18.79
CA PRO A 191 -11.80 -55.44 18.12
C PRO A 191 -12.17 -55.57 16.63
N ALA A 192 -13.40 -55.20 16.26
CA ALA A 192 -13.88 -55.22 14.87
C ALA A 192 -13.15 -54.21 13.96
N THR A 193 -12.77 -53.05 14.51
CA THR A 193 -12.05 -51.99 13.79
C THR A 193 -10.53 -52.10 13.89
N GLY A 194 -10.02 -53.14 14.57
CA GLY A 194 -8.62 -53.21 14.96
C GLY A 194 -7.65 -53.69 13.88
N MET A 195 -8.11 -54.51 12.95
CA MET A 195 -7.32 -55.01 11.82
C MET A 195 -8.22 -55.22 10.61
N GLU A 196 -7.77 -54.74 9.46
CA GLU A 196 -8.36 -55.04 8.15
C GLU A 196 -7.35 -55.88 7.37
N ILE A 197 -7.70 -57.14 7.08
CA ILE A 197 -6.83 -58.01 6.28
C ILE A 197 -7.05 -57.68 4.81
N ARG A 198 -6.17 -56.83 4.24
CA ARG A 198 -6.16 -56.57 2.79
C ARG A 198 -5.23 -57.54 2.06
N LYS A 199 -5.77 -58.26 1.08
CA LYS A 199 -4.95 -59.01 0.12
C LYS A 199 -4.39 -58.06 -0.92
N VAL A 200 -3.11 -57.74 -0.81
CA VAL A 200 -2.38 -56.91 -1.77
C VAL A 200 -1.78 -57.81 -2.86
N LYS A 201 -1.89 -57.44 -4.13
CA LYS A 201 -1.25 -58.18 -5.23
C LYS A 201 0.25 -57.91 -5.22
N SER A 202 1.04 -58.95 -5.52
CA SER A 202 2.50 -58.85 -5.56
C SER A 202 2.95 -57.79 -6.58
N GLY A 203 3.70 -56.78 -6.14
CA GLY A 203 4.22 -55.70 -6.98
C GLY A 203 3.46 -54.37 -6.90
N GLU A 204 2.26 -54.34 -6.32
CA GLU A 204 1.54 -53.10 -6.00
C GLU A 204 1.80 -52.75 -4.53
N GLY A 205 2.52 -51.66 -4.27
CA GLY A 205 2.63 -51.11 -2.93
C GLY A 205 1.27 -50.64 -2.42
N LEU A 206 1.09 -50.63 -1.09
CA LEU A 206 -0.10 -50.08 -0.43
C LEU A 206 -0.28 -48.57 -0.67
#